data_AF-A0A646QCU7-F1
#
_entry.id   AF-A0A646QCU7-F1
#
_cell.length_a   1.000
_cell.length_b   1.000
_cell.length_c   1.000
_cell.angle_alpha   90.00
_cell.angle_beta   90.00
_cell.angle_gamma   90.00
#
_symmetry.space_group_name_H-M   'P 1'
#
loop_
_entity.id
_entity.type
_entity.pdbx_description
1 polymer ?
#
loop_
_entity_poly.entity_id
_entity_poly.type
_entity_poly.pdbx_seq_one_letter_code
_entity_poly.pdbx_strand_id
1 'polypeptide(L)'
;MSYLTTHLVSHRQKVCSLYKKALRNLEAYYHDRLLLRYHCVLMRQRFDEGAKEIDMRKAKQLLKDGEEELFHKAHPQPVKFPNSPGGVAYQREHQVPDWVLDTWHPLEKAQYPYYFARREQRKKEYFEMWDKKYGKPHPSSTSH
;
A
#
# COMPACT_ATOMS: atom_id res chain seq x y z
N MET A 1 0.42 6.79 0.81
CA MET A 1 1.18 5.91 1.72
C MET A 1 1.45 6.71 2.98
N SER A 2 0.81 6.36 4.10
CA SER A 2 1.19 6.89 5.41
C SER A 2 2.55 6.28 5.77
N TYR A 3 3.60 7.10 5.83
CA TYR A 3 4.96 6.64 6.20
C TYR A 3 5.06 6.25 7.68
N LEU A 4 4.06 6.61 8.48
CA LEU A 4 3.97 6.28 9.89
C LEU A 4 3.46 4.84 10.04
N THR A 5 4.33 3.93 10.47
CA THR A 5 3.93 2.61 10.96
C THR A 5 3.00 2.80 12.15
N THR A 6 1.70 2.59 11.94
CA THR A 6 0.68 2.71 12.98
C THR A 6 0.81 1.65 14.08
N HIS A 7 1.58 0.59 13.81
CA HIS A 7 1.81 -0.54 14.71
C HIS A 7 3.19 -1.16 14.48
N LEU A 8 3.71 -1.83 15.51
CA LEU A 8 4.95 -2.61 15.44
C LEU A 8 4.78 -3.83 14.51
N VAL A 9 5.74 -4.03 13.59
CA VAL A 9 5.73 -5.17 12.68
C VAL A 9 6.17 -6.43 13.41
N SER A 10 5.24 -7.38 13.56
CA SER A 10 5.47 -8.67 14.20
C SER A 10 6.44 -9.56 13.40
N HIS A 11 7.08 -10.52 14.08
CA HIS A 11 7.97 -11.50 13.43
C HIS A 11 7.28 -12.23 12.28
N ARG A 12 6.03 -12.69 12.49
CA ARG A 12 5.23 -13.35 11.45
C ARG A 12 5.04 -12.46 10.21
N GLN A 13 4.71 -11.18 10.39
CA GLN A 13 4.56 -10.25 9.26
C GLN A 13 5.88 -10.06 8.49
N LYS A 14 7.02 -10.01 9.19
CA LYS A 14 8.34 -9.95 8.54
C LYS A 14 8.61 -11.20 7.71
N VAL A 15 8.37 -12.40 8.25
CA VAL A 15 8.49 -13.67 7.51
C VAL A 15 7.58 -13.69 6.28
N CYS A 16 6.30 -13.30 6.42
CA CYS A 16 5.39 -13.24 5.27
C CYS A 16 5.84 -12.23 4.21
N SER A 17 6.41 -11.09 4.63
CA SER A 17 6.98 -10.09 3.72
C SER A 17 8.19 -10.64 2.98
N LEU A 18 9.12 -11.30 3.69
CA LEU A 18 10.29 -11.97 3.11
C LEU A 18 9.86 -13.02 2.08
N TYR A 19 8.93 -13.90 2.44
CA TYR A 19 8.39 -14.92 1.53
C TYR A 19 7.81 -14.30 0.25
N LYS A 20 6.97 -13.26 0.40
CA LYS A 20 6.41 -12.55 -0.76
C LYS A 20 7.49 -11.94 -1.63
N LYS A 21 8.51 -11.31 -1.05
CA LYS A 21 9.63 -10.72 -1.80
C LYS A 21 10.44 -11.80 -2.52
N ALA A 22 10.71 -12.93 -1.87
CA ALA A 22 11.41 -14.06 -2.48
C ALA A 22 10.67 -14.61 -3.70
N LEU A 23 9.35 -14.82 -3.61
CA LEU A 23 8.56 -15.27 -4.75
C LEU A 23 8.55 -14.26 -5.91
N ARG A 24 8.44 -12.96 -5.62
CA ARG A 24 8.51 -11.91 -6.65
C ARG A 24 9.90 -11.82 -7.30
N ASN A 25 10.94 -12.15 -6.54
CA ASN A 25 12.29 -12.26 -7.07
C ASN A 25 12.41 -13.45 -8.04
N LEU A 26 11.87 -14.62 -7.67
CA LEU A 26 11.83 -15.80 -8.56
C LEU A 26 11.06 -15.51 -9.85
N GLU A 27 9.93 -14.82 -9.77
CA GLU A 27 9.15 -14.39 -10.93
C GLU A 27 9.93 -13.45 -11.87
N ALA A 28 10.88 -12.68 -11.35
CA ALA A 28 11.73 -11.83 -12.17
C ALA A 28 12.80 -12.63 -12.95
N TYR A 29 13.31 -13.73 -12.38
CA TYR A 29 14.29 -14.60 -13.03
C TYR A 29 13.66 -15.62 -13.99
N TYR A 30 12.50 -16.17 -13.63
CA TYR A 30 11.88 -17.27 -14.36
C TYR A 30 10.67 -16.80 -15.16
N HIS A 31 10.86 -16.66 -16.47
CA HIS A 31 9.81 -16.21 -17.39
C HIS A 31 8.77 -17.30 -17.71
N ASP A 32 9.18 -18.57 -17.74
CA ASP A 32 8.24 -19.68 -17.93
C ASP A 32 7.47 -19.98 -16.65
N ARG A 33 6.14 -20.04 -16.78
CA ARG A 33 5.21 -20.27 -15.67
C ARG A 33 5.36 -21.65 -15.02
N LEU A 34 5.68 -22.69 -15.80
CA LEU A 34 5.85 -24.05 -15.26
C LEU A 34 7.11 -24.13 -14.39
N LEU A 35 8.21 -23.59 -14.92
CA LEU A 35 9.48 -23.53 -14.21
C LEU A 35 9.39 -22.62 -12.98
N LEU A 36 8.74 -21.46 -13.09
CA LEU A 36 8.44 -20.59 -11.95
C LEU A 36 7.66 -21.35 -10.87
N ARG A 37 6.62 -22.09 -11.26
CA ARG A 37 5.79 -22.85 -10.31
C ARG A 37 6.60 -23.88 -9.56
N TYR A 38 7.48 -24.61 -10.25
CA TYR A 38 8.41 -25.57 -9.64
C TYR A 38 9.28 -24.89 -8.56
N HIS A 39 9.95 -23.80 -8.90
CA HIS A 39 10.79 -23.08 -7.93
C HIS A 39 10.00 -22.45 -6.78
N CYS A 40 8.78 -21.97 -7.03
CA CYS A 40 7.90 -21.46 -5.97
C CYS A 40 7.54 -22.56 -4.95
N VAL A 41 7.30 -23.78 -5.41
CA VAL A 41 7.00 -24.92 -4.52
C VAL A 41 8.22 -25.31 -3.70
N LEU A 42 9.41 -25.38 -4.32
CA LEU A 42 10.66 -25.61 -3.58
C LEU A 42 10.90 -24.52 -2.53
N MET A 43 10.67 -23.25 -2.89
CA MET A 43 10.82 -22.15 -1.94
C MET A 43 9.80 -22.24 -0.82
N ARG A 44 8.55 -22.63 -1.12
CA ARG A 44 7.53 -22.85 -0.09
C ARG A 44 7.94 -23.96 0.89
N GLN A 45 8.46 -25.07 0.39
CA GLN A 45 8.95 -26.16 1.23
C GLN A 45 10.04 -25.67 2.20
N ARG A 46 11.02 -24.88 1.74
CA ARG A 46 12.06 -24.29 2.60
C ARG A 46 11.47 -23.45 3.75
N PHE A 47 10.44 -22.65 3.47
CA PHE A 47 9.76 -21.86 4.49
C PHE A 47 8.93 -22.71 5.45
N ASP A 48 8.29 -23.78 4.96
CA ASP A 48 7.52 -24.71 5.79
C ASP A 48 8.44 -25.54 6.71
N GLU A 49 9.67 -25.85 6.29
CA GLU A 49 10.69 -26.46 7.14
C GLU A 49 11.11 -25.51 8.27
N GLY A 50 11.41 -24.25 7.95
CA GLY A 50 11.75 -23.23 8.95
C GLY A 50 10.59 -22.87 9.90
N ALA A 51 9.34 -23.12 9.50
CA ALA A 51 8.17 -22.88 10.34
C ALA A 51 8.06 -23.85 11.54
N LYS A 52 8.81 -24.96 11.53
CA LYS A 52 8.85 -25.95 12.61
C LYS A 52 9.73 -25.51 13.79
N GLU A 53 10.53 -24.45 13.62
CA GLU A 53 11.42 -23.94 14.66
C GLU A 53 10.65 -23.21 15.77
N ILE A 54 10.76 -23.71 17.00
CA ILE A 54 10.07 -23.17 18.19
C ILE A 54 10.91 -22.04 18.83
N ASP A 55 12.24 -22.12 18.75
CA ASP A 55 13.13 -21.14 19.37
C ASP A 55 13.14 -19.82 18.59
N MET A 56 12.60 -18.77 19.22
CA MET A 56 12.52 -17.43 18.65
C MET A 56 13.87 -16.78 18.36
N ARG A 57 14.96 -17.19 19.03
CA ARG A 57 16.31 -16.67 18.73
C ARG A 57 16.78 -17.19 17.37
N LYS A 58 16.66 -18.51 17.17
CA LYS A 58 16.97 -19.17 15.90
C LYS A 58 16.05 -18.66 14.78
N ALA A 59 14.76 -18.51 15.04
CA ALA A 59 13.81 -18.00 14.04
C ALA A 59 14.17 -16.58 13.56
N LYS A 60 14.61 -15.70 14.47
CA LYS A 60 15.10 -14.35 14.11
C LYS A 60 16.39 -14.40 13.30
N GLN A 61 17.30 -15.31 13.65
CA GLN A 61 18.55 -15.50 12.91
C GLN A 61 18.25 -16.00 11.49
N LEU A 62 17.42 -17.03 11.35
CA LEU A 62 16.96 -17.53 10.04
C LEU A 62 16.31 -16.45 9.18
N LEU A 63 15.53 -15.56 9.80
CA LEU A 63 14.94 -14.42 9.09
C LEU A 63 16.01 -13.48 8.56
N LYS A 64 17.00 -13.12 9.39
CA LYS A 64 18.11 -12.25 9.02
C LYS A 64 18.94 -12.86 7.89
N ASP A 65 19.29 -14.14 8.03
CA ASP A 65 20.05 -14.89 7.03
C ASP A 65 19.27 -15.00 5.70
N GLY A 66 17.93 -15.17 5.77
CA GLY A 66 17.07 -15.18 4.59
C GLY A 66 16.93 -13.80 3.92
N GLU A 67 16.93 -12.72 4.68
CA GLU A 67 16.98 -11.35 4.15
C GLU A 67 18.32 -11.06 3.45
N GLU A 68 19.43 -11.52 4.02
CA GLU A 68 20.76 -11.43 3.42
C GLU A 68 20.85 -12.26 2.13
N GLU A 69 20.37 -13.52 2.15
CA GLU A 69 20.32 -14.37 0.94
C GLU A 69 19.50 -13.69 -0.17
N LEU A 70 18.32 -13.15 0.17
CA LEU A 70 17.48 -12.45 -0.79
C LEU A 70 18.17 -11.21 -1.36
N PHE A 71 18.89 -10.46 -0.54
CA PHE A 71 19.64 -9.28 -0.99
C PHE A 71 20.72 -9.67 -1.99
N HIS A 72 21.53 -10.69 -1.69
CA HIS A 72 22.58 -11.16 -2.59
C HIS A 72 22.05 -11.75 -3.90
N LYS A 73 20.89 -12.40 -3.87
CA LYS A 73 20.26 -13.02 -5.04
C LYS A 73 19.19 -12.14 -5.69
N ALA A 74 19.08 -10.87 -5.32
CA ALA A 74 18.07 -9.98 -5.85
C ALA A 74 18.25 -9.78 -7.36
N HIS A 75 17.16 -9.84 -8.13
CA HIS A 75 17.20 -9.55 -9.55
C HIS A 75 17.56 -8.07 -9.76
N PRO A 76 18.51 -7.73 -10.64
CA PRO A 76 18.92 -6.33 -10.87
C PRO A 76 17.76 -5.42 -11.29
N GLN A 77 16.79 -5.96 -12.03
CA GLN A 77 15.59 -5.26 -12.48
C GLN A 77 14.33 -6.03 -12.08
N PRO A 78 13.85 -5.90 -10.83
CA PRO A 78 12.69 -6.67 -10.37
C PRO A 78 11.42 -6.27 -11.11
N VAL A 79 10.54 -7.25 -11.37
CA VAL A 79 9.23 -6.98 -11.99
C VAL A 79 8.37 -6.16 -11.02
N LYS A 80 7.90 -5.00 -11.50
CA LYS A 80 6.95 -4.13 -10.78
C LYS A 80 5.65 -4.08 -11.57
N PHE A 81 4.53 -4.13 -10.85
CA PHE A 81 3.24 -3.95 -11.49
C PHE A 81 3.11 -2.52 -12.03
N PRO A 82 2.43 -2.31 -13.16
CA PRO A 82 2.40 -1.00 -13.83
C PRO A 82 2.03 0.15 -12.90
N ASN A 83 0.98 -0.01 -12.09
CA ASN A 83 0.47 1.03 -11.20
C ASN A 83 1.09 1.00 -9.78
N SER A 84 1.99 0.05 -9.51
CA SER A 84 2.68 -0.01 -8.22
C SER A 84 3.86 0.97 -8.18
N PRO A 85 4.32 1.41 -7.00
CA PRO A 85 5.50 2.28 -6.89
C PRO A 85 6.71 1.70 -7.62
N GLY A 86 7.30 2.50 -8.51
CA GLY A 86 8.40 2.09 -9.39
C GLY A 86 7.98 1.30 -10.64
N GLY A 87 6.68 1.14 -10.88
CA GLY A 87 6.13 0.60 -12.12
C GLY A 87 6.02 1.65 -13.23
N VAL A 88 5.92 1.19 -14.47
CA VAL A 88 5.92 2.03 -15.70
C VAL A 88 4.72 3.00 -15.80
N ALA A 89 3.63 2.74 -15.09
CA ALA A 89 2.42 3.56 -15.08
C ALA A 89 2.14 4.17 -13.69
N TYR A 90 3.11 4.10 -12.77
CA TYR A 90 2.94 4.64 -11.44
C TYR A 90 2.71 6.15 -11.50
N GLN A 91 1.59 6.60 -10.92
CA GLN A 91 1.19 8.01 -10.91
C GLN A 91 1.14 8.65 -12.31
N ARG A 92 0.90 7.84 -13.35
CA ARG A 92 0.74 8.35 -14.72
C ARG A 92 -0.46 9.29 -14.84
N GLU A 93 -1.55 8.95 -14.17
CA GLU A 93 -2.74 9.79 -14.08
C GLU A 93 -2.68 10.64 -12.81
N HIS A 94 -2.72 11.97 -13.00
CA HIS A 94 -2.82 12.89 -11.88
C HIS A 94 -4.29 13.05 -11.47
N GLN A 95 -4.58 12.80 -10.20
CA GLN A 95 -5.90 13.00 -9.64
C GLN A 95 -6.00 14.44 -9.09
N VAL A 96 -6.78 15.29 -9.77
CA VAL A 96 -7.03 16.66 -9.32
C VAL A 96 -7.93 16.62 -8.08
N PRO A 97 -7.60 17.36 -7.01
CA PRO A 97 -8.42 17.32 -5.81
C PRO A 97 -9.77 18.00 -6.02
N ASP A 98 -10.81 17.45 -5.39
CA ASP A 98 -12.20 17.83 -5.64
C ASP A 98 -12.48 19.32 -5.37
N TRP A 99 -11.81 19.95 -4.40
CA TRP A 99 -12.01 21.37 -4.06
C TRP A 99 -11.66 22.33 -5.21
N VAL A 100 -10.90 21.89 -6.23
CA VAL A 100 -10.61 22.71 -7.43
C VAL A 100 -11.90 23.06 -8.18
N LEU A 101 -12.93 22.21 -8.14
CA LEU A 101 -14.21 22.51 -8.77
C LEU A 101 -14.97 23.67 -8.09
N ASP A 102 -14.60 24.04 -6.86
CA ASP A 102 -15.19 25.18 -6.18
C ASP A 102 -14.68 26.51 -6.77
N THR A 103 -13.50 26.54 -7.39
CA THR A 103 -12.91 27.75 -7.98
C THR A 103 -13.44 28.07 -9.39
N TRP A 104 -14.23 27.18 -10.00
CA TRP A 104 -14.78 27.35 -11.34
C TRP A 104 -15.70 28.57 -11.44
N HIS A 105 -15.69 29.22 -12.61
CA HIS A 105 -16.55 30.37 -12.86
C HIS A 105 -18.04 29.95 -12.88
N PRO A 106 -18.98 30.78 -12.41
CA PRO A 106 -20.40 30.42 -12.37
C PRO A 106 -20.98 29.96 -13.73
N LEU A 107 -20.51 30.54 -14.83
CA LEU A 107 -20.92 30.12 -16.18
C LEU A 107 -20.46 28.70 -16.53
N GLU A 108 -19.27 28.30 -16.10
CA GLU A 108 -18.74 26.93 -16.28
C GLU A 108 -19.53 25.93 -15.41
N LYS A 109 -19.91 26.35 -14.20
CA LYS A 109 -20.76 25.56 -13.31
C LYS A 109 -22.17 25.38 -13.88
N ALA A 110 -22.72 26.43 -14.49
CA ALA A 110 -24.04 26.41 -15.11
C ALA A 110 -24.16 25.41 -16.27
N GLN A 111 -23.05 25.00 -16.88
CA GLN A 111 -23.02 23.93 -17.88
C GLN A 111 -23.40 22.56 -17.29
N TYR A 112 -23.17 22.34 -15.99
CA TYR A 112 -23.39 21.06 -15.30
C TYR A 112 -24.33 21.20 -14.09
N PRO A 113 -25.59 21.64 -14.29
CA PRO A 113 -26.47 22.06 -13.19
C PRO A 113 -26.79 20.91 -12.22
N TYR A 114 -27.06 19.72 -12.74
CA TYR A 114 -27.36 18.54 -11.92
C TYR A 114 -26.17 18.06 -11.10
N TYR A 115 -24.95 18.18 -11.63
CA TYR A 115 -23.74 17.75 -10.93
C TYR A 115 -23.46 18.68 -9.75
N PHE A 116 -23.45 20.00 -9.98
CA PHE A 116 -23.19 20.98 -8.92
C PHE A 116 -24.29 21.03 -7.87
N ALA A 117 -25.57 20.83 -8.24
CA ALA A 117 -26.65 20.72 -7.25
C ALA A 117 -26.44 19.52 -6.29
N ARG A 118 -26.06 18.35 -6.81
CA ARG A 118 -25.75 17.17 -5.97
C ARG A 118 -24.49 17.39 -5.13
N ARG A 119 -23.48 18.06 -5.68
CA ARG A 119 -22.24 18.40 -4.97
C ARG A 119 -22.52 19.25 -3.73
N GLU A 120 -23.32 20.30 -3.86
CA GLU A 120 -23.67 21.18 -2.74
C GLU A 120 -24.45 20.44 -1.65
N GLN A 121 -25.32 19.50 -2.03
CA GLN A 121 -25.97 18.62 -1.05
C GLN A 121 -24.94 17.78 -0.28
N ARG A 122 -24.00 17.12 -0.97
CA ARG A 122 -22.95 16.32 -0.31
C ARG A 122 -22.03 17.14 0.59
N LYS A 123 -21.75 18.39 0.25
CA LYS A 123 -20.97 19.30 1.09
C LYS A 123 -21.69 19.56 2.42
N LYS A 124 -23.01 19.80 2.38
CA LYS A 124 -23.83 19.96 3.60
C LYS A 124 -23.83 18.68 4.44
N GLU A 125 -24.06 17.54 3.82
CA GLU A 125 -24.03 16.23 4.50
C GLU A 125 -22.65 15.97 5.16
N TYR A 126 -21.56 16.38 4.51
CA TYR A 126 -20.22 16.26 5.07
C TYR A 126 -20.03 17.14 6.31
N PHE A 127 -20.50 18.39 6.30
CA PHE A 127 -20.44 19.27 7.47
C PHE A 127 -21.26 18.72 8.64
N GLU A 128 -22.47 18.23 8.38
CA GLU A 128 -23.31 17.60 9.41
C GLU A 128 -22.64 16.35 10.02
N MET A 129 -22.05 15.50 9.17
CA MET A 129 -21.28 14.34 9.61
C MET A 129 -20.07 14.74 10.45
N TRP A 130 -19.34 15.78 10.03
CA TRP A 130 -18.17 16.30 10.72
C TRP A 130 -18.52 16.83 12.12
N ASP A 131 -19.53 17.70 12.20
CA ASP A 131 -20.04 18.26 13.45
C ASP A 131 -20.50 17.16 14.42
N LYS A 132 -21.16 16.12 13.90
CA LYS A 132 -21.60 14.97 14.69
C LYS A 132 -20.42 14.13 15.21
N LYS A 133 -19.38 13.94 14.41
CA LYS A 133 -18.24 13.05 14.74
C LYS A 133 -17.24 13.71 15.69
N TYR A 134 -16.94 14.99 15.48
CA TYR A 134 -15.88 15.70 16.18
C TYR A 134 -16.40 16.78 17.14
N GLY A 135 -17.70 17.09 17.10
CA GLY A 135 -18.28 18.19 17.85
C GLY A 135 -17.95 19.55 17.22
N LYS A 136 -18.65 20.59 17.66
CA LYS A 136 -18.29 21.97 17.33
C LYS A 136 -17.06 22.37 18.13
N PRO A 137 -16.12 23.13 17.55
CA PRO A 137 -14.95 23.61 18.30
C PRO A 137 -15.41 24.38 19.54
N HIS A 138 -14.82 24.06 20.69
CA HIS A 138 -15.12 24.74 21.93
C HIS A 138 -14.67 26.21 21.80
N PRO A 139 -15.44 27.21 22.24
CA PRO A 139 -15.11 28.63 22.05
C PRO A 139 -13.74 29.04 22.64
N SER A 140 -13.15 28.24 23.54
CA SER A 140 -11.81 28.46 24.11
C SER A 140 -10.65 27.79 23.35
N SER A 141 -10.89 27.01 22.28
CA SER A 141 -9.82 26.36 21.49
C SER A 141 -9.16 27.30 20.48
N THR A 142 -9.53 28.58 20.48
CA THR A 142 -8.91 29.64 19.67
C THR A 142 -7.69 30.21 20.40
N SER A 143 -6.70 29.36 20.68
CA SER A 143 -5.37 29.81 21.09
C SER A 143 -4.39 28.68 20.87
N HIS A 144 -3.66 28.75 19.76
CA HIS A 144 -2.26 28.33 19.59
C HIS A 144 -1.76 28.86 18.25
#